data_AF-A0A7V9C888-F1
#
_entry.id   AF-A0A7V9C888-F1
#
_cell.length_a   1.000
_cell.length_b   1.000
_cell.length_c   1.000
_cell.angle_alpha   90.00
_cell.angle_beta   90.00
_cell.angle_gamma   90.00
#
_symmetry.space_group_name_H-M   'P 1'
#
loop_
_entity.id
_entity.type
_entity.pdbx_description
1 polymer ?
#
loop_
_entity_poly.entity_id
_entity_poly.type
_entity_poly.pdbx_seq_one_letter_code
_entity_poly.pdbx_strand_id
1 'polypeptide(L)'
;MNAKRKSFFLTVLLTLSLSSAVAQTAPETTSANKANGNDEEARKQLERKAYALLDEVIGGTGSLKLPENQALLQTRAAALLWSQDEKRARALFSDAINN
;
A
#
# COMPACT_ATOMS: atom_id res chain seq x y z
N MET A 1 -41.92 32.31 -16.10
CA MET A 1 -41.26 32.15 -14.78
C MET A 1 -41.41 30.69 -14.36
N ASN A 2 -40.37 29.99 -13.94
CA ASN A 2 -39.94 30.03 -12.55
C ASN A 2 -38.42 29.79 -12.47
N ALA A 3 -37.64 30.77 -12.93
CA ALA A 3 -36.18 30.78 -12.79
C ALA A 3 -35.75 30.56 -11.32
N LYS A 4 -36.57 31.01 -10.35
CA LYS A 4 -36.39 30.75 -8.92
C LYS A 4 -36.51 29.26 -8.54
N ARG A 5 -37.41 28.48 -9.17
CA ARG A 5 -37.51 27.02 -8.92
C ARG A 5 -36.31 26.28 -9.50
N LYS A 6 -35.88 26.62 -10.71
CA LYS A 6 -34.68 26.03 -11.34
C LYS A 6 -33.40 26.36 -10.56
N SER A 7 -33.27 27.60 -10.08
CA SER A 7 -32.15 28.04 -9.25
C SER A 7 -32.15 27.34 -7.87
N PHE A 8 -33.33 27.12 -7.27
CA PHE A 8 -33.48 26.36 -6.03
C PHE A 8 -33.10 24.89 -6.19
N PHE A 9 -33.54 24.23 -7.27
CA PHE A 9 -33.12 22.86 -7.57
C PHE A 9 -31.62 22.75 -7.85
N LEU A 10 -31.01 23.75 -8.51
CA LEU A 10 -29.56 23.79 -8.75
C LEU A 10 -28.76 24.00 -7.44
N THR A 11 -29.27 24.81 -6.50
CA THR A 11 -28.61 25.01 -5.20
C THR A 11 -28.72 23.79 -4.30
N VAL A 12 -29.85 23.07 -4.30
CA VAL A 12 -30.02 21.81 -3.55
C VAL A 12 -29.14 20.69 -4.13
N LEU A 13 -28.95 20.63 -5.44
CA LEU A 13 -28.08 19.63 -6.07
C LEU A 13 -26.59 19.92 -5.83
N LEU A 14 -26.20 21.19 -5.71
CA LEU A 14 -24.81 21.59 -5.45
C LEU A 14 -24.39 21.40 -3.99
N THR A 15 -25.31 21.53 -3.03
CA THR A 15 -25.02 21.32 -1.60
C THR A 15 -24.95 19.84 -1.21
N LEU A 16 -25.56 18.94 -1.99
CA LEU A 16 -25.54 17.50 -1.72
C LEU A 16 -24.18 16.83 -2.06
N SER A 17 -23.35 17.47 -2.89
CA SER A 17 -22.02 16.96 -3.27
C SER A 17 -20.90 17.28 -2.26
N LEU A 18 -21.17 18.06 -1.20
CA LEU A 18 -20.13 18.48 -0.24
C LEU A 18 -20.15 17.71 1.09
N SER A 19 -21.06 16.74 1.29
CA SER A 19 -21.19 16.03 2.57
C SER A 19 -20.54 14.64 2.63
N SER A 20 -19.71 14.26 1.66
CA SER A 20 -18.87 13.05 1.76
C SER A 20 -17.59 13.31 2.55
N ALA A 21 -17.72 13.92 3.72
CA ALA A 21 -16.71 13.88 4.78
C ALA A 21 -17.34 13.16 5.98
N VAL A 22 -17.74 11.91 5.76
CA VAL A 22 -17.88 10.97 6.86
C VAL A 22 -16.47 10.79 7.43
N ALA A 23 -16.23 11.45 8.56
CA ALA A 23 -15.19 11.05 9.48
C ALA A 23 -15.44 9.58 9.85
N GLN A 24 -14.76 8.67 9.16
CA GLN A 24 -14.55 7.33 9.68
C GLN A 24 -13.63 7.49 10.89
N THR A 25 -14.22 7.75 12.06
CA THR A 25 -13.71 7.11 13.26
C THR A 25 -13.78 5.62 12.95
N ALA A 26 -12.65 5.07 12.51
CA ALA A 26 -12.48 3.63 12.45
C ALA A 26 -12.96 3.09 13.79
N PRO A 27 -13.78 2.01 13.81
CA PRO A 27 -13.90 1.27 15.04
C PRO A 27 -12.46 0.93 15.42
N GLU A 28 -12.04 1.37 16.61
CA GLU A 28 -10.89 0.77 17.24
C GLU A 28 -11.21 -0.71 17.32
N THR A 29 -10.73 -1.48 16.35
CA THR A 29 -10.41 -2.88 16.56
C THR A 29 -9.26 -2.84 17.55
N THR A 30 -9.60 -2.64 18.82
CA THR A 30 -8.92 -3.26 19.94
C THR A 30 -9.09 -4.77 19.76
N SER A 31 -8.48 -5.33 18.72
CA SER A 31 -7.93 -6.66 18.79
C SER A 31 -6.68 -6.51 19.64
N ALA A 32 -6.88 -6.37 20.95
CA ALA A 32 -5.96 -6.94 21.90
C ALA A 32 -6.00 -8.45 21.67
N ASN A 33 -5.37 -8.88 20.57
CA ASN A 33 -5.12 -10.27 20.31
C ASN A 33 -4.11 -10.67 21.39
N LYS A 34 -4.62 -11.27 22.47
CA LYS A 34 -3.78 -11.99 23.42
C LYS A 34 -3.05 -13.03 22.58
N ALA A 35 -1.81 -12.73 22.24
CA ALA A 35 -0.94 -13.64 21.53
C ALA A 35 -0.71 -14.87 22.41
N ASN A 36 -1.56 -15.87 22.23
CA ASN A 36 -1.19 -17.24 22.56
C ASN A 36 -0.03 -17.61 21.63
N GLY A 37 0.99 -18.32 22.13
CA GLY A 37 2.22 -18.61 21.37
C GLY A 37 2.02 -19.24 19.97
N ASN A 38 0.84 -19.83 19.71
CA ASN A 38 0.44 -20.36 18.41
C ASN A 38 0.27 -19.27 17.33
N ASP A 39 -0.12 -18.04 17.71
CA ASP A 39 -0.35 -16.94 16.77
C ASP A 39 0.98 -16.36 16.26
N GLU A 40 2.01 -16.34 17.09
CA GLU A 40 3.33 -15.81 16.73
C GLU A 40 4.04 -16.71 15.72
N GLU A 41 3.93 -18.03 15.87
CA GLU A 41 4.46 -18.99 14.91
C GLU A 41 3.73 -18.89 13.56
N ALA A 42 2.40 -18.75 13.59
CA ALA A 42 1.60 -18.55 12.38
C ALA A 42 2.00 -17.23 11.66
N ARG A 43 2.21 -16.14 12.41
CA ARG A 43 2.68 -14.86 11.84
C ARG A 43 4.05 -14.98 11.21
N LYS A 44 5.02 -15.62 11.87
CA LYS A 44 6.35 -15.86 11.30
C LYS A 44 6.31 -16.71 10.04
N GLN A 45 5.43 -17.72 9.98
CA GLN A 45 5.24 -18.53 8.77
C GLN A 45 4.67 -17.69 7.63
N LEU A 46 3.71 -16.80 7.91
CA LEU A 46 3.15 -15.89 6.92
C LEU A 46 4.21 -14.89 6.42
N GLU A 47 5.01 -14.32 7.32
CA GLU A 47 6.10 -13.41 6.95
C GLU A 47 7.14 -14.08 6.04
N ARG A 48 7.57 -15.31 6.37
CA ARG A 48 8.47 -16.08 5.51
C ARG A 48 7.90 -16.30 4.12
N LYS A 49 6.61 -16.62 4.01
CA LYS A 49 5.93 -16.77 2.72
C LYS A 49 5.86 -15.45 1.95
N ALA A 50 5.56 -14.36 2.64
CA ALA A 50 5.53 -13.03 2.03
C ALA A 50 6.90 -12.63 1.45
N TYR A 51 7.99 -12.93 2.18
CA TYR A 51 9.34 -12.68 1.67
C TYR A 51 9.72 -13.60 0.52
N ALA A 52 9.34 -14.89 0.56
CA ALA A 52 9.58 -15.78 -0.57
C ALA A 52 8.88 -15.31 -1.85
N LEU A 53 7.66 -14.78 -1.74
CA LEU A 53 6.95 -14.17 -2.87
C LEU A 53 7.63 -12.89 -3.35
N LEU A 54 8.13 -12.06 -2.43
CA LEU A 54 8.88 -10.87 -2.79
C LEU A 54 10.17 -11.24 -3.55
N ASP A 55 10.85 -12.31 -3.14
CA ASP A 55 12.06 -12.82 -3.79
C ASP A 55 11.79 -13.28 -5.23
N GLU A 56 10.67 -13.96 -5.46
CA GLU A 56 10.22 -14.35 -6.80
C GLU A 56 9.98 -13.12 -7.69
N VAL A 57 9.29 -12.11 -7.17
CA VAL A 57 9.02 -10.85 -7.89
C VAL A 57 10.33 -10.12 -8.22
N ILE A 58 11.25 -10.02 -7.25
CA ILE A 58 12.57 -9.41 -7.46
C ILE A 58 13.34 -10.19 -8.54
N GLY A 59 13.31 -11.52 -8.49
CA GLY A 59 13.97 -12.37 -9.49
C GLY A 59 13.46 -12.14 -10.92
N GLY A 60 12.20 -11.73 -11.07
CA GLY A 60 11.58 -11.36 -12.35
C GLY A 60 12.01 -10.00 -12.90
N THR A 61 12.70 -9.15 -12.13
CA THR A 61 13.00 -7.75 -12.51
C THR A 61 13.73 -7.65 -13.85
N GLY A 62 14.71 -8.52 -14.11
CA GLY A 62 15.50 -8.49 -15.35
C GLY A 62 14.70 -8.80 -16.62
N SER A 63 13.47 -9.31 -16.50
CA SER A 63 12.56 -9.53 -17.64
C SER A 63 11.85 -8.26 -18.11
N LEU A 64 11.88 -7.19 -17.31
CA LEU A 64 11.23 -5.93 -17.65
C LEU A 64 12.06 -5.21 -18.72
N LYS A 65 11.41 -4.78 -19.81
CA LYS A 65 12.11 -4.16 -20.95
C LYS A 65 12.68 -2.77 -20.65
N LEU A 66 12.02 -2.00 -19.79
CA LEU A 66 12.38 -0.60 -19.52
C LEU A 66 13.17 -0.51 -18.20
N PRO A 67 14.36 0.12 -18.20
CA PRO A 67 15.19 0.24 -16.99
C PRO A 67 14.47 1.03 -15.88
N GLU A 68 13.61 2.00 -16.22
CA GLU A 68 12.83 2.76 -15.25
C GLU A 68 11.86 1.87 -14.47
N ASN A 69 11.27 0.87 -15.13
CA ASN A 69 10.38 -0.10 -14.48
C ASN A 69 11.17 -1.03 -13.56
N GLN A 70 12.38 -1.41 -13.97
CA GLN A 70 13.27 -2.21 -13.13
C GLN A 70 13.67 -1.47 -11.87
N ALA A 71 14.16 -0.23 -12.03
CA ALA A 71 14.54 0.64 -10.93
C ALA A 71 13.37 0.91 -9.98
N LEU A 72 12.16 1.14 -10.50
CA LEU A 72 10.96 1.33 -9.68
C LEU A 72 10.63 0.07 -8.86
N LEU A 73 10.70 -1.11 -9.47
CA LEU A 73 10.41 -2.37 -8.78
C LEU A 73 11.45 -2.64 -7.68
N GLN A 74 12.74 -2.51 -7.99
CA GLN A 74 13.84 -2.68 -7.03
C GLN A 74 13.73 -1.69 -5.86
N THR A 75 13.41 -0.43 -6.14
CA THR A 75 13.24 0.61 -5.11
C THR A 75 12.05 0.31 -4.18
N ARG A 76 10.93 -0.16 -4.73
CA ARG A 76 9.75 -0.56 -3.93
C ARG A 76 10.03 -1.80 -3.09
N ALA A 77 10.70 -2.80 -3.67
CA ALA A 77 11.11 -4.00 -2.95
C ALA A 77 12.09 -3.67 -1.80
N ALA A 78 13.04 -2.76 -2.05
CA ALA A 78 13.96 -2.25 -1.04
C ALA A 78 13.22 -1.58 0.13
N ALA A 79 12.24 -0.72 -0.17
CA ALA A 79 11.45 -0.05 0.86
C ALA A 79 10.67 -1.04 1.74
N LEU A 80 10.14 -2.12 1.16
CA LEU A 80 9.45 -3.19 1.91
C LEU A 80 10.41 -3.99 2.81
N LEU A 81 11.66 -4.17 2.39
CA LEU A 81 12.68 -4.89 3.15
C LEU A 81 13.38 -4.03 4.21
N TRP A 82 13.30 -2.70 4.13
CA TRP A 82 14.10 -1.77 4.95
C TRP A 82 14.07 -2.07 6.45
N SER A 83 12.89 -2.34 7.01
CA SER A 83 12.71 -2.57 8.45
C SER A 83 13.23 -3.93 8.94
N GLN A 84 13.50 -4.87 8.02
CA GLN A 84 13.68 -6.30 8.33
C GLN A 84 15.05 -6.80 7.86
N ASP A 85 15.50 -6.35 6.70
CA ASP A 85 16.83 -6.61 6.16
C ASP A 85 17.35 -5.36 5.43
N GLU A 86 17.87 -4.43 6.23
CA GLU A 86 18.39 -3.15 5.74
C GLU A 86 19.58 -3.34 4.78
N LYS A 87 20.41 -4.38 5.00
CA LYS A 87 21.55 -4.68 4.13
C LYS A 87 21.05 -5.05 2.74
N ARG A 88 20.03 -5.90 2.66
CA ARG A 88 19.43 -6.32 1.39
C ARG A 88 18.65 -5.20 0.73
N ALA A 89 17.96 -4.37 1.50
CA ALA A 89 17.33 -3.15 0.99
C ALA A 89 18.35 -2.20 0.33
N ARG A 90 19.51 -1.96 0.98
CA ARG A 90 20.59 -1.15 0.39
C ARG A 90 21.13 -1.73 -0.91
N ALA A 91 21.30 -3.05 -0.99
CA ALA A 91 21.71 -3.72 -2.22
C ALA A 91 20.72 -3.45 -3.36
N LEU A 92 19.42 -3.61 -3.10
CA LEU A 92 18.38 -3.33 -4.09
C LEU A 92 18.33 -1.85 -4.50
N PHE A 93 18.55 -0.90 -3.59
CA PHE A 93 18.70 0.50 -3.97
C PHE A 93 19.93 0.75 -4.85
N SER A 94 21.06 0.07 -4.58
CA SER A 94 22.23 0.15 -5.44
C SER A 94 21.94 -0.43 -6.82
N ASP A 95 21.27 -1.58 -6.89
CA ASP A 95 20.89 -2.22 -8.15
C ASP A 95 19.95 -1.31 -8.96
N ALA A 96 19.03 -0.61 -8.30
CA ALA A 96 18.13 0.36 -8.94
C ALA A 96 18.86 1.55 -9.58
N ILE A 97 20.01 1.95 -9.04
CA ILE A 97 20.84 3.05 -9.57
C ILE A 97 21.76 2.56 -10.70
N ASN A 98 22.14 1.29 -10.67
CA ASN A 98 23.09 0.69 -11.60
C ASN A 98 22.44 0.01 -12.81
N ASN A 99 21.11 0.10 -12.94
CA ASN A 99 20.32 -0.58 -13.96
C ASN A 99 20.25 0.18 -15.29
#